data_AF-A0A7X5WNU5-F1
#
_entry.id   AF-A0A7X5WNU5-F1
#
_cell.length_a   1.000
_cell.length_b   1.000
_cell.length_c   1.000
_cell.angle_alpha   90.00
_cell.angle_beta   90.00
_cell.angle_gamma   90.00
#
_symmetry.space_group_name_H-M   'P 1'
#
loop_
_entity.id
_entity.type
_entity.pdbx_description
1 polymer ?
#
loop_
_entity_poly.entity_id
_entity_poly.type
_entity_poly.pdbx_seq_one_letter_code
_entity_poly.pdbx_strand_id
1 'polypeptide(L)' 'QVTVIDVTHGIAPFDTRAGGLALARAAHYLCPGVVVAVVDPGVGTERRRVAIEVGDGSSYLV' A
#
# COMPACT_ATOMS: atom_id res chain seq x y z
N GLN A 1 -7.83 -13.39 15.77
CA GLN A 1 -7.68 -11.92 15.82
C GLN A 1 -6.43 -11.57 15.02
N VAL A 2 -6.47 -10.55 14.15
CA VAL A 2 -5.32 -10.18 13.28
C VAL A 2 -4.70 -8.89 13.80
N THR A 3 -3.38 -8.81 13.82
CA THR A 3 -2.64 -7.59 14.19
C THR A 3 -2.65 -6.61 13.02
N VAL A 4 -3.04 -5.36 13.27
CA VAL A 4 -3.03 -4.28 12.28
C VAL A 4 -1.97 -3.27 12.65
N ILE A 5 -1.12 -2.92 11.68
CA ILE A 5 -0.07 -1.90 11.83
C ILE A 5 -0.35 -0.81 10.81
N ASP A 6 -0.57 0.41 11.28
CA ASP A 6 -0.74 1.57 10.41
C ASP A 6 0.62 2.07 9.93
N VAL A 7 0.78 2.19 8.60
CA VAL A 7 1.96 2.86 8.01
C VAL A 7 1.80 4.38 8.14
N THR A 8 0.72 4.92 7.58
CA THR A 8 0.34 6.34 7.70
C THR A 8 -1.06 6.58 7.16
N HIS A 9 -1.75 7.59 7.70
CA HIS A 9 -3.00 8.14 7.18
C HIS A 9 -2.85 9.62 6.73
N GLY A 10 -1.61 10.13 6.72
CA GLY A 10 -1.29 11.54 6.50
C GLY A 10 -1.05 11.95 5.04
N ILE A 11 -1.43 11.11 4.06
CA ILE A 11 -1.26 11.44 2.65
C ILE A 11 -2.32 12.47 2.24
N ALA A 12 -1.89 13.52 1.54
CA ALA A 12 -2.81 14.53 1.03
C ALA A 12 -3.90 13.88 0.14
N PRO A 13 -5.16 14.33 0.20
CA PRO A 13 -6.23 13.76 -0.61
C PRO A 13 -5.84 13.70 -2.09
N PHE A 14 -6.08 12.54 -2.70
CA PHE A 14 -5.87 12.28 -4.13
C PHE A 14 -4.41 12.24 -4.61
N ASP A 15 -3.43 12.46 -3.75
CA ASP A 15 -2.01 12.41 -4.12
C ASP A 15 -1.48 10.96 -4.14
N THR A 16 -1.78 10.26 -5.24
CA THR A 16 -1.33 8.88 -5.47
C THR A 16 0.20 8.75 -5.50
N ARG A 17 0.91 9.81 -5.89
CA ARG A 17 2.38 9.81 -5.95
C ARG A 17 2.99 9.87 -4.55
N ALA A 18 2.48 10.75 -3.68
CA ALA A 18 2.90 10.81 -2.28
C ALA A 18 2.62 9.48 -1.56
N GLY A 19 1.45 8.87 -1.80
CA GLY A 19 1.11 7.55 -1.26
C GLY A 19 2.08 6.45 -1.73
N GLY A 20 2.37 6.40 -3.03
CA GLY A 20 3.33 5.45 -3.60
C GLY A 20 4.74 5.63 -3.04
N LEU A 21 5.21 6.88 -2.90
CA LEU A 21 6.52 7.17 -2.31
C LEU A 21 6.60 6.76 -0.84
N ALA A 22 5.55 7.03 -0.05
CA ALA A 22 5.49 6.61 1.35
C ALA A 22 5.56 5.08 1.48
N LEU A 23 4.81 4.36 0.65
CA LEU A 23 4.84 2.89 0.64
C LEU A 23 6.21 2.34 0.23
N ALA A 24 6.82 2.88 -0.83
CA ALA A 24 8.15 2.48 -1.28
C ALA A 24 9.20 2.70 -0.17
N ARG A 25 9.14 3.82 0.55
CA ARG A 25 10.04 4.08 1.69
C ARG A 25 9.79 3.17 2.88
N ALA A 26 8.57 2.68 3.07
CA ALA A 26 8.21 1.77 4.15
C ALA A 26 8.57 0.30 3.86
N ALA A 27 8.71 -0.09 2.58
CA ALA A 27 8.78 -1.49 2.13
C ALA A 27 9.79 -2.37 2.89
N HIS A 28 10.96 -1.82 3.25
CA HIS A 28 12.02 -2.54 3.99
C HIS A 28 11.72 -2.76 5.48
N TYR A 29 10.72 -2.09 6.02
CA TYR A 29 10.35 -2.15 7.44
C TYR A 29 9.05 -2.92 7.68
N LEU A 30 8.38 -3.37 6.61
CA LEU A 30 7.12 -4.10 6.73
C LEU A 30 7.36 -5.49 7.31
N CYS A 31 6.48 -5.90 8.22
CA CYS A 31 6.43 -7.28 8.68
C CYS A 31 5.94 -8.20 7.56
N PRO A 32 6.33 -9.48 7.56
CA PRO A 32 5.70 -10.48 6.69
C PRO A 32 4.18 -10.47 6.87
N GLY A 33 3.44 -10.44 5.75
CA GLY A 33 1.99 -10.39 5.77
C GLY A 33 1.40 -9.69 4.56
N VAL A 34 0.12 -9.31 4.68
CA VAL A 34 -0.61 -8.63 3.62
C VAL A 34 -0.47 -7.12 3.78
N VAL A 35 0.02 -6.46 2.74
CA VAL A 35 0.12 -5.00 2.68
C VAL A 35 -1.09 -4.44 1.98
N VAL A 36 -1.78 -3.50 2.62
CA VAL A 36 -2.95 -2.81 2.06
C VAL A 36 -2.66 -1.32 2.01
N ALA A 37 -2.75 -0.72 0.84
CA ALA A 37 -2.57 0.72 0.64
C ALA A 37 -3.60 1.24 -0.37
N VAL A 38 -4.22 2.38 -0.06
CA VAL A 38 -5.20 3.03 -0.94
C VAL A 38 -5.01 4.53 -0.90
N VAL A 39 -4.75 5.11 -2.08
CA VAL A 39 -4.97 6.52 -2.37
C VAL A 39 -5.63 6.55 -3.74
N ASP A 40 -6.95 6.70 -3.78
CA ASP A 40 -7.71 6.58 -5.03
C ASP A 40 -8.67 7.75 -5.23
N PRO A 41 -8.37 8.67 -6.17
CA PRO A 41 -9.30 9.71 -6.59
C PRO A 41 -10.54 9.17 -7.32
N GLY A 42 -10.47 7.94 -7.85
CA GLY A 42 -11.53 7.28 -8.61
C GLY A 42 -12.42 6.36 -7.76
N VAL A 43 -12.45 6.53 -6.44
CA VAL A 43 -13.29 5.71 -5.56
C VAL A 43 -14.76 5.75 -6.01
N GLY A 44 -15.40 4.59 -6.08
CA GLY A 44 -16.80 4.46 -6.53
C GLY A 44 -17.00 4.43 -8.05
N THR A 45 -15.91 4.41 -8.84
CA THR A 45 -15.97 4.20 -10.30
C THR A 45 -15.70 2.73 -10.67
N GLU A 46 -15.74 2.41 -11.96
CA GLU A 46 -15.39 1.10 -12.53
C GLU A 46 -13.88 0.76 -12.44
N ARG A 47 -13.07 1.59 -11.76
CA ARG A 47 -11.64 1.37 -11.61
C ARG A 47 -11.38 0.10 -10.80
N ARG A 48 -10.75 -0.90 -11.46
CA ARG A 48 -10.41 -2.18 -10.82
C ARG A 48 -9.29 -2.04 -9.82
N ARG A 49 -9.46 -2.69 -8.67
CA ARG A 49 -8.40 -2.91 -7.67
C ARG A 49 -7.50 -4.05 -8.15
N VAL A 50 -6.24 -4.01 -7.76
CA VAL A 50 -5.26 -5.04 -8.08
C VAL A 50 -4.68 -5.61 -6.79
N ALA A 51 -4.36 -6.89 -6.81
CA ALA A 51 -3.56 -7.57 -5.80
C ALA A 51 -2.38 -8.22 -6.52
N ILE A 52 -1.19 -8.08 -5.95
CA ILE A 52 0.04 -8.66 -6.49
C ILE A 52 0.69 -9.50 -5.40
N GLU A 53 1.27 -10.62 -5.81
CA GLU A 53 2.17 -11.42 -4.99
C GLU A 53 3.58 -11.26 -5.55
N VAL A 54 4.56 -11.01 -4.69
CA VAL A 54 5.95 -10.82 -5.07
C VAL A 54 6.80 -11.81 -4.26
N GLY A 55 7.69 -12.54 -4.95
CA GLY A 55 8.61 -13.54 -4.40
C GLY A 55 8.04 -14.37 -3.25
N ASP A 56 6.95 -15.10 -3.54
CA ASP A 56 6.28 -16.04 -2.64
C ASP A 56 5.86 -15.44 -1.28
N GLY A 57 5.49 -14.15 -1.28
CA GLY A 57 5.04 -13.42 -0.09
C GLY A 57 6.08 -12.52 0.58
N SER A 58 7.23 -12.29 -0.05
CA SER A 58 8.29 -11.40 0.44
C SER A 58 8.19 -10.00 -0.18
N SER A 59 8.41 -8.94 0.61
CA SER A 59 8.47 -7.56 0.11
C SER A 59 9.85 -7.25 -0.47
N TYR A 60 9.89 -6.81 -1.73
CA TYR A 60 11.11 -6.33 -2.39
C TYR A 60 10.92 -4.87 -2.81
N LEU A 61 11.91 -4.03 -2.53
CA LEU A 61 12.07 -2.75 -3.22
C LEU A 61 12.86 -3.04 -4.51
N VAL A 62 12.29 -2.71 -5.66
CA VAL A 62 13.03 -2.67 -6.94
C VAL A 62 13.34 -1.21 -7.26
#